data_AF-A0A7G1IC47-F1
#
_entry.id   AF-A0A7G1IC47-F1
#
_cell.length_a   1.000
_cell.length_b   1.000
_cell.length_c   1.000
_cell.angle_alpha   90.00
_cell.angle_beta   90.00
_cell.angle_gamma   90.00
#
_symmetry.space_group_name_H-M   'P 1'
#
loop_
_entity.id
_entity.type
_entity.pdbx_description
1 polymer ?
#
loop_
_entity_poly.entity_id
_entity_poly.type
_entity_poly.pdbx_seq_one_letter_code
_entity_poly.pdbx_strand_id
1 'polypeptide(L)'
;MLIPALLAILLVIATLVALREFQRADDERVVSATTSGSPATTTTSAPTTSTTTTSTTTPPTTPSTTAAAQTETTTSAAPAPVVVIGAVCAPQGSTGLTKTGATAYCSTLQGTNTTIWSLTPGTVASPTIPATAEPTESPLPTEQESPIRICMQQTGQTRRQCREEIRRSNGWP
;
A
#
# COMPACT_ATOMS: atom_id res chain seq x y z
N MET A 1 -48.59 13.46 -1.74
CA MET A 1 -48.24 12.04 -1.44
C MET A 1 -46.80 11.67 -1.77
N LEU A 2 -46.11 12.39 -2.67
CA LEU A 2 -44.68 12.12 -2.97
C LEU A 2 -43.73 12.47 -1.80
N ILE A 3 -43.99 13.58 -1.11
CA ILE A 3 -43.19 14.05 0.04
C ILE A 3 -43.19 13.05 1.21
N PRO A 4 -44.35 12.55 1.71
CA PRO A 4 -44.33 11.57 2.79
C PRO A 4 -43.71 10.23 2.37
N ALA A 5 -43.83 9.83 1.10
CA ALA A 5 -43.18 8.63 0.58
C ALA A 5 -41.65 8.76 0.58
N LEU A 6 -41.12 9.92 0.16
CA LEU A 6 -39.69 10.21 0.22
C LEU A 6 -39.16 10.23 1.65
N LEU A 7 -39.90 10.83 2.58
CA LEU A 7 -39.52 10.83 4.00
C LEU A 7 -39.49 9.41 4.60
N ALA A 8 -40.46 8.55 4.24
CA ALA A 8 -40.47 7.16 4.67
C ALA A 8 -39.26 6.38 4.12
N ILE A 9 -38.93 6.57 2.83
CA ILE A 9 -37.78 5.93 2.20
C ILE A 9 -36.47 6.38 2.86
N LEU A 10 -36.31 7.68 3.11
CA LEU A 10 -35.11 8.21 3.77
C LEU A 10 -34.97 7.68 5.21
N LEU A 11 -36.08 7.53 5.94
CA LEU A 11 -36.07 6.97 7.28
C LEU A 11 -35.64 5.50 7.28
N VAL A 12 -36.12 4.69 6.32
CA VAL A 12 -35.71 3.28 6.17
C VAL A 12 -34.23 3.17 5.82
N ILE A 13 -33.70 4.04 4.96
CA ILE A 13 -32.28 4.04 4.62
C ILE A 13 -31.43 4.40 5.85
N ALA A 14 -31.85 5.40 6.63
CA ALA A 14 -31.13 5.82 7.82
C ALA A 14 -31.07 4.72 8.90
N THR A 15 -32.16 3.98 9.12
CA THR A 15 -32.18 2.88 10.10
C THR A 15 -31.29 1.70 9.67
N LEU A 16 -31.27 1.36 8.37
CA LEU A 16 -30.39 0.32 7.83
C LEU A 16 -28.90 0.68 7.96
N VAL A 17 -28.55 1.95 7.76
CA VAL A 17 -27.17 2.44 7.96
C VAL A 17 -26.80 2.36 9.45
N ALA A 18 -27.66 2.84 10.34
CA ALA A 18 -27.42 2.77 11.78
C ALA A 18 -27.20 1.34 12.27
N LEU A 19 -28.02 0.38 11.83
CA LEU A 19 -27.88 -1.04 12.18
C LEU A 19 -26.53 -1.64 11.75
N ARG A 20 -26.01 -1.26 10.57
CA ARG A 20 -24.69 -1.73 10.11
C ARG A 20 -23.54 -1.15 10.95
N GLU A 21 -23.63 0.12 11.33
CA GLU A 21 -22.59 0.74 12.18
C GLU A 21 -22.56 0.11 13.58
N PHE A 22 -23.72 -0.22 14.15
CA PHE A 22 -23.78 -0.94 15.43
C PHE A 22 -23.18 -2.36 15.35
N GLN A 23 -23.39 -3.09 14.26
CA GLN A 23 -22.80 -4.42 14.06
C GLN A 23 -21.27 -4.37 13.93
N ARG A 24 -20.74 -3.32 13.30
CA ARG A 24 -19.29 -3.12 13.15
C ARG A 24 -18.60 -2.89 14.50
N ALA A 25 -19.25 -2.19 15.42
CA ALA A 25 -18.72 -1.92 16.75
C ALA A 25 -18.72 -3.17 17.67
N ASP A 26 -19.63 -4.13 17.45
CA ASP A 26 -19.68 -5.37 18.23
C ASP A 26 -18.52 -6.32 17.85
N ASP A 27 -18.20 -6.40 16.56
CA ASP A 27 -17.09 -7.19 16.02
C ASP A 27 -15.72 -6.77 16.63
N GLU A 28 -15.50 -5.47 16.82
CA GLU A 28 -14.29 -4.93 17.46
C GLU A 28 -14.17 -5.30 18.96
N ARG A 29 -15.30 -5.51 19.65
CA ARG A 29 -15.33 -5.87 21.07
C ARG A 29 -15.00 -7.35 21.31
N VAL A 30 -15.41 -8.23 20.39
CA VAL A 30 -15.17 -9.68 20.50
C VAL A 30 -13.69 -10.00 20.28
N VAL A 31 -13.02 -9.29 19.37
CA VAL A 31 -11.58 -9.48 19.09
C VAL A 31 -10.70 -9.08 20.29
N SER A 32 -11.12 -8.08 21.07
CA SER A 32 -10.36 -7.62 22.26
C SER A 32 -10.41 -8.60 23.44
N ALA A 33 -11.39 -9.52 23.49
CA ALA A 33 -11.56 -10.46 24.60
C ALA A 33 -10.73 -11.76 24.45
N THR A 34 -10.15 -12.04 23.28
CA THR A 34 -9.43 -13.31 23.03
C THR A 34 -7.90 -13.21 23.21
N THR A 35 -7.31 -12.01 23.31
CA THR A 35 -5.84 -11.85 23.40
C THR A 35 -5.27 -11.83 24.82
N SER A 36 -6.10 -12.00 25.86
CA SER A 36 -5.63 -12.06 27.25
C SER A 36 -5.55 -13.51 27.75
N GLY A 37 -4.53 -14.25 27.29
CA GLY A 37 -4.28 -15.63 27.70
C GLY A 37 -2.81 -16.04 27.55
N SER A 38 -1.98 -15.68 28.53
CA SER A 38 -0.67 -16.27 28.85
C SER A 38 -0.65 -16.39 30.38
N PRO A 39 -0.05 -17.42 31.04
CA PRO A 39 1.16 -18.17 30.66
C PRO A 39 1.14 -19.70 30.94
N ALA A 40 2.23 -20.42 30.60
CA ALA A 40 2.96 -21.39 31.46
C ALA A 40 3.64 -22.61 30.76
N THR A 41 4.99 -22.62 30.81
CA THR A 41 5.97 -23.69 31.19
C THR A 41 6.10 -25.10 30.57
N THR A 42 7.41 -25.47 30.40
CA THR A 42 8.12 -26.80 30.49
C THR A 42 7.95 -27.78 29.31
N THR A 43 8.93 -28.54 28.78
CA THR A 43 10.18 -29.16 29.29
C THR A 43 11.04 -29.72 28.11
N THR A 44 12.34 -30.01 28.36
CA THR A 44 13.09 -31.22 27.92
C THR A 44 14.16 -31.16 26.79
N SER A 45 15.42 -31.27 27.28
CA SER A 45 16.59 -32.08 26.86
C SER A 45 17.47 -31.77 25.64
N ALA A 46 18.77 -31.73 25.97
CA ALA A 46 19.96 -31.69 25.11
C ALA A 46 20.17 -32.93 24.22
N PRO A 47 21.15 -32.87 23.30
CA PRO A 47 22.38 -33.62 23.58
C PRO A 47 23.69 -32.87 23.29
N THR A 48 24.68 -33.26 24.09
CA THR A 48 26.12 -32.99 24.06
C THR A 48 26.80 -33.53 22.80
N THR A 49 27.80 -32.83 22.25
CA THR A 49 29.08 -33.46 21.81
C THR A 49 30.20 -32.40 21.77
N SER A 50 31.30 -32.75 22.41
CA SER A 50 32.53 -31.99 22.64
C SER A 50 33.39 -31.80 21.40
N THR A 51 34.15 -30.69 21.32
CA THR A 51 35.55 -30.74 20.84
C THR A 51 36.37 -29.62 21.48
N THR A 52 37.61 -29.99 21.83
CA THR A 52 38.57 -29.34 22.72
C THR A 52 39.68 -28.63 21.93
N THR A 53 40.31 -27.62 22.55
CA THR A 53 41.65 -26.99 22.29
C THR A 53 41.77 -26.14 21.01
N THR A 54 42.43 -24.96 20.98
CA THR A 54 43.66 -24.51 21.67
C THR A 54 43.79 -22.98 21.59
N SER A 55 44.42 -22.37 22.60
CA SER A 55 44.81 -20.94 22.74
C SER A 55 45.79 -20.46 21.66
N THR A 56 45.85 -19.14 21.36
CA THR A 56 47.08 -18.32 21.15
C THR A 56 46.75 -16.83 20.82
N THR A 57 47.10 -15.93 21.75
CA THR A 57 47.81 -14.62 21.65
C THR A 57 47.36 -13.49 20.68
N THR A 58 47.02 -12.34 21.29
CA THR A 58 46.81 -10.98 20.71
C THR A 58 48.11 -10.35 20.20
N PRO A 59 48.08 -9.46 19.17
CA PRO A 59 48.25 -8.02 19.44
C PRO A 59 47.21 -7.10 18.74
N PRO A 60 46.97 -5.88 19.25
CA PRO A 60 45.89 -4.98 18.83
C PRO A 60 46.25 -4.26 17.52
N THR A 61 45.28 -4.14 16.60
CA THR A 61 45.39 -3.21 15.47
C THR A 61 44.28 -2.17 15.59
N THR A 62 44.73 -0.95 15.84
CA THR A 62 44.02 0.32 15.90
C THR A 62 42.95 0.49 14.80
N PRO A 63 41.67 0.73 15.11
CA PRO A 63 40.75 1.32 14.15
C PRO A 63 40.98 2.84 14.11
N SER A 64 41.70 3.31 13.10
CA SER A 64 41.76 4.73 12.75
C SER A 64 40.51 5.11 11.94
N THR A 65 39.74 6.06 12.50
CA THR A 65 39.17 7.24 11.83
C THR A 65 38.23 6.94 10.63
N THR A 66 36.92 7.19 10.65
CA THR A 66 36.18 8.37 11.09
C THR A 66 34.72 7.96 11.24
N ALA A 67 34.19 7.88 12.46
CA ALA A 67 32.75 7.91 12.66
C ALA A 67 32.31 9.35 12.38
N ALA A 68 31.94 9.63 11.13
CA ALA A 68 31.07 10.76 10.87
C ALA A 68 29.78 10.45 11.63
N ALA A 69 29.60 11.12 12.76
CA ALA A 69 28.34 11.18 13.46
C ALA A 69 27.31 11.69 12.45
N GLN A 70 26.60 10.77 11.79
CA GLN A 70 25.36 11.08 11.12
C GLN A 70 24.45 11.50 12.26
N THR A 71 24.29 12.80 12.41
CA THR A 71 23.18 13.39 13.14
C THR A 71 21.94 12.88 12.42
N GLU A 72 21.42 11.72 12.86
CA GLU A 72 20.06 11.30 12.59
C GLU A 72 19.18 12.35 13.26
N THR A 73 18.96 13.45 12.54
CA THR A 73 17.86 14.34 12.82
C THR A 73 16.64 13.47 12.60
N THR A 74 16.09 12.98 13.70
CA THR A 74 14.80 12.30 13.73
C THR A 74 13.75 13.36 13.44
N THR A 75 13.74 13.86 12.20
CA THR A 75 12.64 14.64 11.67
C THR A 75 11.46 13.70 11.70
N SER A 76 10.51 13.99 12.58
CA SER A 76 9.19 13.37 12.58
C SER A 76 8.65 13.45 11.14
N ALA A 77 8.72 12.33 10.41
CA ALA A 77 8.30 12.27 9.04
C ALA A 77 6.79 12.48 9.02
N ALA A 78 6.33 13.50 8.31
CA ALA A 78 4.91 13.72 8.08
C ALA A 78 4.27 12.43 7.54
N PRO A 79 3.02 12.10 7.90
CA PRO A 79 2.35 10.91 7.39
C PRO A 79 2.39 10.91 5.86
N ALA A 80 2.88 9.81 5.27
CA ALA A 80 2.95 9.68 3.83
C ALA A 80 1.54 9.80 3.23
N PRO A 81 1.38 10.53 2.10
CA PRO A 81 0.07 10.72 1.49
C PRO A 81 -0.49 9.38 1.00
N VAL A 82 -1.82 9.22 1.08
CA VAL A 82 -2.49 8.08 0.47
C VAL A 82 -2.63 8.33 -1.04
N VAL A 83 -2.11 7.42 -1.85
CA VAL A 83 -1.99 7.57 -3.31
C VAL A 83 -2.58 6.38 -4.07
N VAL A 84 -2.92 6.59 -5.33
CA VAL A 84 -3.48 5.57 -6.24
C VAL A 84 -2.46 5.24 -7.31
N ILE A 85 -2.19 3.94 -7.51
CA ILE A 85 -1.29 3.47 -8.56
C ILE A 85 -1.83 3.87 -9.94
N GLY A 86 -0.97 4.39 -10.80
CA GLY A 86 -1.35 4.91 -12.13
C GLY A 86 -1.87 6.35 -12.13
N ALA A 87 -2.08 6.97 -10.97
CA ALA A 87 -2.40 8.40 -10.90
C ALA A 87 -1.15 9.26 -11.16
N VAL A 88 -1.33 10.47 -11.67
CA VAL A 88 -0.20 11.39 -11.91
C VAL A 88 0.42 11.84 -10.60
N CYS A 89 1.73 12.07 -10.60
CA CYS A 89 2.45 12.43 -9.39
C CYS A 89 3.58 13.42 -9.67
N ALA A 90 3.94 14.20 -8.66
CA ALA A 90 5.10 15.08 -8.64
C ALA A 90 5.52 15.40 -7.19
N PRO A 91 6.80 15.67 -6.92
CA PRO A 91 7.96 15.52 -7.81
C PRO A 91 8.34 14.04 -8.05
N GLN A 92 9.13 13.77 -9.09
CA GLN A 92 9.70 12.44 -9.34
C GLN A 92 10.52 11.98 -8.12
N GLY A 93 10.37 10.71 -7.73
CA GLY A 93 11.04 10.13 -6.57
C GLY A 93 10.31 10.34 -5.23
N SER A 94 9.19 11.07 -5.22
CA SER A 94 8.32 11.11 -4.04
C SER A 94 7.78 9.73 -3.66
N THR A 95 7.48 9.54 -2.38
CA THR A 95 6.86 8.32 -1.86
C THR A 95 5.49 8.61 -1.26
N GLY A 96 4.60 7.62 -1.37
CA GLY A 96 3.27 7.63 -0.78
C GLY A 96 2.90 6.23 -0.31
N LEU A 97 1.74 6.09 0.31
CA LEU A 97 1.17 4.80 0.68
C LEU A 97 -0.09 4.54 -0.14
N THR A 98 -0.27 3.32 -0.65
CA THR A 98 -1.56 2.92 -1.19
C THR A 98 -2.59 2.82 -0.07
N LYS A 99 -3.88 2.70 -0.43
CA LYS A 99 -4.95 2.41 0.53
C LYS A 99 -4.70 1.13 1.37
N THR A 100 -3.92 0.19 0.84
CA THR A 100 -3.54 -1.05 1.53
C THR A 100 -2.26 -0.93 2.36
N GLY A 101 -1.63 0.24 2.40
CA GLY A 101 -0.39 0.49 3.14
C GLY A 101 0.88 0.11 2.39
N ALA A 102 0.81 -0.24 1.10
CA ALA A 102 2.00 -0.51 0.29
C ALA A 102 2.70 0.79 -0.09
N THR A 103 4.03 0.84 -0.03
CA THR A 103 4.79 2.00 -0.50
C THR A 103 4.70 2.14 -2.01
N ALA A 104 4.29 3.32 -2.46
CA ALA A 104 4.30 3.71 -3.86
C ALA A 104 5.35 4.81 -4.10
N TYR A 105 5.91 4.81 -5.29
CA TYR A 105 6.95 5.71 -5.76
C TYR A 105 6.43 6.50 -6.95
N CYS A 106 6.76 7.79 -6.99
CA CYS A 106 6.51 8.61 -8.15
C CYS A 106 7.56 8.32 -9.22
N SER A 107 7.20 7.45 -10.16
CA SER A 107 8.09 6.81 -11.14
C SER A 107 7.73 7.23 -12.56
N THR A 108 8.72 7.24 -13.47
CA THR A 108 8.50 7.62 -14.87
C THR A 108 8.00 6.43 -15.67
N LEU A 109 6.99 6.64 -16.51
CA LEU A 109 6.51 5.61 -17.41
C LEU A 109 7.42 5.49 -18.64
N GLN A 110 7.94 4.29 -18.90
CA GLN A 110 8.87 4.01 -20.00
C GLN A 110 8.28 4.42 -21.36
N GLY A 111 9.08 5.09 -22.19
CA GLY A 111 8.63 5.57 -23.50
C GLY A 111 7.84 6.88 -23.44
N THR A 112 7.63 7.44 -22.25
CA THR A 112 6.97 8.72 -22.03
C THR A 112 7.75 9.58 -21.04
N ASN A 113 7.40 10.87 -20.92
CA ASN A 113 7.92 11.77 -19.88
C ASN A 113 6.92 11.96 -18.73
N THR A 114 5.95 11.06 -18.60
CA THR A 114 4.87 11.15 -17.59
C THR A 114 5.28 10.42 -16.33
N THR A 115 5.10 11.06 -15.18
CA THR A 115 5.33 10.47 -13.86
C THR A 115 4.01 10.00 -13.24
N ILE A 116 4.00 8.75 -12.79
CA ILE A 116 2.84 8.12 -12.15
C ILE A 116 3.24 7.45 -10.84
N TRP A 117 2.26 7.30 -9.95
CA TRP A 117 2.43 6.46 -8.77
C TRP A 117 2.56 4.99 -9.16
N SER A 118 3.59 4.30 -8.68
CA SER A 118 3.84 2.89 -8.93
C SER A 118 4.39 2.17 -7.71
N LEU A 119 4.11 0.88 -7.57
CA LEU A 119 4.76 0.04 -6.57
C LEU A 119 6.23 -0.25 -6.91
N THR A 120 6.67 0.04 -8.14
CA THR A 120 8.04 -0.14 -8.58
C THR A 120 8.76 1.21 -8.65
N PRO A 121 9.94 1.35 -8.01
CA PRO A 121 10.72 2.58 -8.09
C PRO A 121 11.38 2.75 -9.48
N GLY A 122 11.58 4.00 -9.90
CA GLY A 122 12.37 4.33 -11.08
C GLY A 122 11.54 4.41 -12.36
N THR A 123 11.76 3.48 -13.29
CA THR A 123 11.07 3.46 -14.60
C THR A 123 10.11 2.28 -14.66
N VAL A 124 8.83 2.56 -14.92
CA VAL A 124 7.78 1.54 -15.05
C VAL A 124 7.66 1.13 -16.52
N ALA A 125 7.76 -0.17 -16.80
CA ALA A 125 7.61 -0.68 -18.16
C ALA A 125 6.21 -0.36 -18.72
N SER A 126 6.16 0.12 -19.96
CA SER A 126 4.89 0.30 -20.66
C SER A 126 4.32 -1.08 -21.02
N PRO A 127 3.04 -1.36 -20.73
CA PRO A 127 2.45 -2.68 -20.97
C PRO A 127 2.45 -3.00 -22.46
N THR A 128 3.16 -4.07 -22.84
CA THR A 128 3.32 -4.52 -24.23
C THR A 128 2.10 -5.25 -24.79
N ILE A 129 1.10 -5.55 -23.96
CA ILE A 129 -0.11 -6.28 -24.38
C ILE A 129 -1.11 -5.29 -25.00
N PRO A 130 -1.43 -5.37 -26.30
CA PRO A 130 -2.52 -4.58 -26.88
C PRO A 130 -3.83 -4.90 -26.14
N ALA A 131 -4.71 -3.90 -25.93
CA ALA A 131 -6.03 -4.18 -25.35
C ALA A 131 -6.78 -4.97 -26.39
N THR A 132 -7.24 -6.16 -26.02
CA THR A 132 -8.47 -6.68 -26.60
C THR A 132 -9.58 -5.75 -26.11
N ALA A 133 -9.92 -4.73 -26.90
CA ALA A 133 -11.12 -3.94 -26.67
C ALA A 133 -12.32 -4.89 -26.72
N GLU A 134 -13.26 -4.76 -25.77
CA GLU A 134 -14.55 -5.40 -25.95
C GLU A 134 -15.22 -4.82 -27.21
N PRO A 135 -15.99 -5.61 -27.98
CA PRO A 135 -16.53 -5.19 -29.28
C PRO A 135 -17.34 -3.88 -29.26
N THR A 136 -17.82 -3.49 -28.07
CA THR A 136 -18.71 -2.35 -27.85
C THR A 136 -17.98 -1.09 -27.34
N GLU A 137 -16.68 -1.17 -26.99
CA GLU A 137 -15.93 -0.03 -26.47
C GLU A 137 -15.07 0.61 -27.58
N SER A 138 -15.28 1.92 -27.84
CA SER A 138 -14.41 2.68 -28.74
C SER A 138 -12.95 2.59 -28.25
N PRO A 139 -11.97 2.35 -29.13
CA PRO A 139 -10.58 2.26 -28.73
C PRO A 139 -10.13 3.61 -28.14
N LEU A 140 -9.82 3.62 -26.84
CA LEU A 140 -9.17 4.78 -26.23
C LEU A 140 -7.74 4.88 -26.76
N PRO A 141 -7.20 6.10 -26.95
CA PRO A 141 -5.78 6.28 -27.25
C PRO A 141 -4.93 5.63 -26.16
N THR A 142 -3.90 4.87 -26.56
CA THR A 142 -3.03 4.05 -25.70
C THR A 142 -2.42 4.81 -24.53
N GLU A 143 -2.19 6.11 -24.70
CA GLU A 143 -1.67 7.04 -23.68
C GLU A 143 -2.55 7.08 -22.41
N GLN A 144 -3.87 7.01 -22.55
CA GLN A 144 -4.79 7.02 -21.40
C GLN A 144 -4.98 5.63 -20.80
N GLU A 145 -4.70 4.59 -21.57
CA GLU A 145 -4.89 3.21 -21.13
C GLU A 145 -3.66 2.66 -20.39
N SER A 146 -2.47 3.19 -20.66
CA SER A 146 -1.23 2.74 -20.04
C SER A 146 -1.25 2.84 -18.50
N PRO A 147 -1.65 3.98 -17.87
CA PRO A 147 -1.70 4.07 -16.41
C PRO A 147 -2.75 3.15 -15.77
N ILE A 148 -3.90 2.95 -16.44
CA ILE A 148 -4.97 2.05 -15.98
C ILE A 148 -4.45 0.61 -15.95
N ARG A 149 -3.72 0.18 -16.98
CA ARG A 149 -3.15 -1.17 -17.04
C ARG A 149 -2.09 -1.40 -15.98
N ILE A 150 -1.26 -0.40 -15.70
CA ILE A 150 -0.25 -0.48 -14.63
C ILE A 150 -0.95 -0.64 -13.28
N CYS A 151 -2.02 0.11 -13.03
CA CYS A 151 -2.85 -0.09 -11.85
C CYS A 151 -3.36 -1.53 -11.76
N MET A 152 -3.95 -2.08 -12.83
CA MET A 152 -4.46 -3.45 -12.83
C MET A 152 -3.35 -4.47 -12.55
N GLN A 153 -2.21 -4.33 -13.22
CA GLN A 153 -1.08 -5.26 -13.10
C GLN A 153 -0.46 -5.24 -11.69
N GLN A 154 -0.37 -4.08 -11.06
CA GLN A 154 0.31 -3.92 -9.78
C GLN A 154 -0.62 -4.11 -8.58
N THR A 155 -1.92 -3.86 -8.73
CA THR A 155 -2.88 -3.91 -7.64
C THR A 155 -3.87 -5.08 -7.73
N GLY A 156 -3.97 -5.73 -8.89
CA GLY A 156 -4.97 -6.77 -9.15
C GLY A 156 -6.41 -6.26 -9.30
N GLN A 157 -6.61 -4.93 -9.31
CA GLN A 157 -7.94 -4.34 -9.47
C GLN A 157 -8.49 -4.49 -10.90
N THR A 158 -9.80 -4.31 -11.05
CA THR A 158 -10.45 -4.27 -12.37
C THR A 158 -10.16 -2.96 -13.11
N ARG A 159 -10.24 -2.99 -14.45
CA ARG A 159 -10.08 -1.80 -15.30
C ARG A 159 -11.01 -0.65 -14.90
N ARG A 160 -12.26 -0.96 -14.52
CA ARG A 160 -13.25 0.03 -14.08
C ARG A 160 -12.82 0.71 -12.78
N GLN A 161 -12.39 -0.08 -11.78
CA GLN A 161 -11.94 0.45 -10.49
C GLN A 161 -10.71 1.33 -10.67
N CYS A 162 -9.69 0.84 -11.38
CA CYS A 162 -8.48 1.62 -11.66
C CYS A 162 -8.79 2.96 -12.33
N ARG A 163 -9.67 2.96 -13.34
CA ARG A 163 -10.08 4.20 -14.02
C ARG A 163 -10.76 5.20 -13.08
N GLU A 164 -11.63 4.73 -12.19
CA GLU A 164 -12.34 5.59 -11.24
C GLU A 164 -11.41 6.14 -10.15
N GLU A 165 -10.56 5.28 -9.58
CA GLU A 165 -9.60 5.68 -8.55
C GLU A 165 -8.56 6.67 -9.10
N ILE A 166 -8.02 6.42 -10.30
CA ILE A 166 -7.06 7.33 -10.96
C ILE A 166 -7.71 8.68 -11.23
N ARG A 167 -8.94 8.70 -11.75
CA ARG A 167 -9.68 9.93 -12.02
C ARG A 167 -9.87 10.76 -10.75
N ARG A 168 -10.34 10.11 -9.68
CA ARG A 168 -10.54 10.75 -8.37
C ARG A 168 -9.22 11.27 -7.81
N SER A 169 -8.15 10.48 -7.91
CA SER A 169 -6.81 10.88 -7.44
C SER A 169 -6.23 12.06 -8.21
N ASN A 170 -6.55 12.18 -9.51
CA ASN A 170 -6.11 13.28 -10.36
C ASN A 170 -7.01 14.53 -10.24
N GLY A 171 -8.06 14.49 -9.42
CA GLY A 171 -9.00 15.61 -9.25
C GLY A 171 -9.90 15.86 -10.46
N TRP A 172 -10.12 14.85 -11.31
CA TRP A 172 -11.01 14.95 -12.47
C TRP A 172 -12.47 14.67 -12.06
N PRO A 173 -13.45 15.39 -12.65
CA PRO A 173 -14.87 15.27 -12.32
C PRO A 173 -15.50 13.95 -12.78
#